data_AF-A0A1R1M2A8-F1
#
_entry.id   AF-A0A1R1M2A8-F1
#
_cell.length_a   1.000
_cell.length_b   1.000
_cell.length_c   1.000
_cell.angle_alpha   90.00
_cell.angle_beta   90.00
_cell.angle_gamma   90.00
#
_symmetry.space_group_name_H-M   'P 1'
#
loop_
_entity.id
_entity.type
_entity.pdbx_description
1 polymer ?
#
loop_
_entity_poly.entity_id
_entity_poly.type
_entity_poly.pdbx_seq_one_letter_code
_entity_poly.pdbx_strand_id
1 'polypeptide(L)' 'MLSIEFFRRLLALAQRLLRRYRTRKQLLTLCEHELKDIGISRSDALLEATKPFWRA' A
#
# COMPACT_ATOMS: atom_id res chain seq x y z
N MET A 1 3.55 13.98 -28.90
CA MET A 1 2.27 13.53 -28.31
C MET A 1 2.33 12.15 -27.62
N LEU A 2 3.27 11.26 -27.94
CA LEU A 2 3.42 9.94 -27.26
C LEU A 2 4.12 10.01 -25.89
N SER A 3 5.10 10.90 -25.75
CA SER A 3 5.94 10.98 -24.53
C SER A 3 5.17 11.43 -23.29
N ILE A 4 4.19 12.34 -23.44
CA ILE A 4 3.42 12.90 -22.31
C ILE A 4 2.41 11.89 -21.76
N GLU A 5 1.71 11.17 -22.64
CA GLU A 5 0.77 10.10 -22.24
C GLU A 5 1.50 8.94 -21.55
N PHE A 6 2.68 8.58 -22.05
CA PHE A 6 3.53 7.58 -21.41
C PHE A 6 3.98 8.02 -20.02
N PHE A 7 4.41 9.28 -19.88
CA PHE A 7 4.79 9.86 -18.59
C PHE A 7 3.63 9.88 -17.60
N ARG A 8 2.42 10.26 -18.06
CA ARG A 8 1.19 10.24 -17.25
C ARG A 8 0.86 8.83 -16.76
N ARG A 9 1.00 7.80 -17.61
CA ARG A 9 0.79 6.40 -17.22
C ARG A 9 1.83 5.92 -16.20
N LEU A 10 3.10 6.25 -16.41
CA LEU A 10 4.19 5.97 -15.47
C LEU A 10 3.94 6.62 -14.11
N LEU A 11 3.55 7.90 -14.10
CA LEU A 11 3.20 8.61 -12.87
C LEU A 11 2.00 7.99 -12.16
N ALA A 12 0.96 7.60 -12.89
CA ALA A 12 -0.22 6.95 -12.31
C ALA A 12 0.13 5.59 -11.68
N LEU A 13 1.01 4.81 -12.31
CA LEU A 13 1.51 3.55 -11.75
C LEU A 13 2.35 3.80 -10.49
N ALA A 14 3.28 4.75 -10.53
CA ALA A 14 4.10 5.13 -9.39
C ALA A 14 3.25 5.61 -8.20
N GLN A 15 2.24 6.42 -8.44
CA GLN A 15 1.30 6.88 -7.41
C GLN A 15 0.54 5.72 -6.75
N ARG A 16 0.07 4.74 -7.54
CA ARG A 16 -0.61 3.55 -7.00
C ARG A 16 0.33 2.72 -6.13
N LEU A 17 1.56 2.50 -6.60
CA LEU A 17 2.57 1.76 -5.85
C LEU A 17 2.95 2.48 -4.54
N LEU A 18 3.16 3.80 -4.58
CA LEU A 18 3.44 4.62 -3.41
C LEU A 18 2.27 4.61 -2.42
N ARG A 19 1.03 4.74 -2.89
CA ARG A 19 -0.16 4.68 -2.05
C ARG A 19 -0.25 3.33 -1.35
N ARG A 20 -0.06 2.23 -2.08
CA ARG A 20 -0.09 0.87 -1.53
C ARG A 20 1.00 0.68 -0.47
N TYR A 21 2.22 1.13 -0.75
CA TYR A 21 3.33 1.08 0.21
C TYR A 21 3.00 1.85 1.49
N ARG A 22 2.51 3.09 1.38
CA ARG A 22 2.12 3.91 2.53
C ARG A 22 1.01 3.25 3.34
N THR A 23 -0.06 2.77 2.70
CA THR A 23 -1.17 2.12 3.39
C THR A 23 -0.71 0.85 4.12
N ARG A 24 0.16 0.04 3.51
CA ARG A 24 0.75 -1.14 4.16
C ARG A 24 1.57 -0.78 5.40
N LYS A 25 2.35 0.30 5.33
CA LYS A 25 3.12 0.78 6.49
C LYS A 25 2.23 1.41 7.57
N GLN A 26 1.11 2.03 7.20
CA GLN A 26 0.14 2.53 8.17
C GLN A 26 -0.50 1.41 9.00
N LEU A 27 -0.68 0.20 8.45
CA LEU A 27 -1.17 -0.93 9.25
C LEU A 27 -0.25 -1.25 10.45
N LEU A 28 1.05 -0.95 10.36
CA LEU A 28 1.98 -1.14 11.48
C LEU A 28 1.86 -0.07 12.55
N THR A 29 1.37 1.12 12.19
CA THR A 29 1.20 2.24 13.13
C THR A 29 -0.12 2.17 13.89
N LEU A 30 -1.09 1.40 13.42
CA LEU A 30 -2.38 1.21 14.08
C LEU A 30 -2.24 0.37 15.37
N CYS A 31 -3.04 0.70 16.37
CA CYS A 31 -3.21 -0.06 17.60
C CYS A 31 -4.09 -1.29 17.39
N GLU A 32 -4.05 -2.25 18.32
CA GLU A 32 -4.81 -3.51 18.19
C GLU A 32 -6.32 -3.29 18.07
N HIS A 33 -6.87 -2.29 18.75
CA HIS A 33 -8.29 -1.95 18.66
C HIS A 33 -8.66 -1.42 17.27
N GLU A 34 -7.86 -0.52 16.71
CA GLU A 34 -8.08 0.02 15.35
C GLU A 34 -7.95 -1.05 14.27
N LEU A 35 -7.04 -2.01 14.47
CA LEU A 35 -6.90 -3.18 13.60
C LEU A 35 -8.15 -4.08 13.68
N LYS A 36 -8.71 -4.27 14.88
CA LYS A 36 -9.97 -5.01 15.07
C LYS A 36 -11.17 -4.31 14.44
N ASP A 37 -11.23 -2.98 14.48
CA ASP A 37 -12.30 -2.21 13.85
C ASP A 37 -12.33 -2.39 12.33
N ILE A 38 -11.17 -2.55 11.68
CA ILE A 38 -11.06 -2.89 10.25
C ILE A 38 -11.04 -4.41 9.98
N GLY A 39 -11.23 -5.23 11.02
CA GLY A 39 -11.38 -6.67 10.92
C GLY A 39 -10.10 -7.45 10.62
N ILE A 40 -8.91 -6.92 10.91
CA ILE A 40 -7.63 -7.63 10.70
C ILE A 40 -6.85 -7.83 11.99
N SER A 41 -6.09 -8.93 12.07
CA SER A 41 -5.24 -9.20 13.23
C SER A 41 -3.88 -8.48 13.12
N ARG A 42 -3.15 -8.38 14.24
CA ARG A 42 -1.78 -7.85 14.26
C ARG A 42 -0.84 -8.67 13.36
N SER A 43 -1.03 -9.98 13.30
CA SER A 43 -0.31 -10.88 12.40
C SER A 43 -0.61 -10.58 10.93
N ASP A 44 -1.87 -10.30 10.58
CA ASP A 44 -2.24 -9.95 9.21
C ASP A 44 -1.62 -8.60 8.81
N ALA A 45 -1.65 -7.61 9.70
CA ALA A 45 -1.00 -6.32 9.48
C ALA A 45 0.51 -6.47 9.24
N LEU A 46 1.19 -7.33 10.00
CA LEU A 46 2.62 -7.63 9.81
C LEU A 46 2.88 -8.37 8.49
N LEU A 47 2.08 -9.37 8.16
CA LEU A 47 2.18 -10.09 6.89
C LEU A 47 1.96 -9.14 5.71
N GLU A 48 0.96 -8.28 5.78
CA GLU A 48 0.65 -7.31 4.73
C GLU A 48 1.75 -6.25 4.60
N ALA A 49 2.36 -5.81 5.71
CA ALA A 49 3.44 -4.83 5.69
C ALA A 49 4.80 -5.38 5.26
N THR A 50 5.01 -6.69 5.37
CA THR A 50 6.21 -7.41 4.89
C THR A 50 6.08 -7.86 3.44
N LYS A 51 4.89 -7.76 2.82
CA LYS A 51 4.72 -8.06 1.41
C LYS A 51 5.63 -7.17 0.54
N PRO A 52 6.33 -7.77 -0.44
CA PRO A 52 7.12 -6.99 -1.37
C PRO A 52 6.25 -6.01 -2.17
N PHE A 53 6.86 -4.90 -2.62
CA PHE A 53 6.14 -3.83 -3.33
C PHE A 53 5.48 -4.29 -4.64
N TRP A 54 6.01 -5.34 -5.27
CA TRP A 54 5.46 -5.92 -6.51
C TRP A 54 4.29 -6.87 -6.28
N ARG A 55 4.06 -7.33 -5.04
CA ARG A 55 2.98 -8.27 -4.74
C ARG A 55 1.73 -7.52 -4.38
N ALA A 56 0.73 -7.61 -5.27
CA ALA A 56 -0.61 -7.15 -4.98
C ALA A 56 -1.26 -8.04 -3.91
#